data_AF-A0A0K2RF41-F1
#
_entry.id   AF-A0A0K2RF41-F1
#
_cell.length_a   1.000
_cell.length_b   1.000
_cell.length_c   1.000
_cell.angle_alpha   90.00
_cell.angle_beta   90.00
_cell.angle_gamma   90.00
#
_symmetry.space_group_name_H-M   'P 1'
#
loop_
_entity.id
_entity.type
_entity.pdbx_description
1 polymer ?
#
loop_
_entity_poly.entity_id
_entity_poly.type
_entity_poly.pdbx_seq_one_letter_code
_entity_poly.pdbx_strand_id
1 'polypeptide(L)' 'MNITVANPTSFGFITAYAGGSPQPSTSNVNYATGQIIPNFAITPVAPDGTISFTNNSNGTVQLIADTSGYYIAG' A
#
# COMPACT_ATOMS: atom_id res chain seq x y z
N MET A 1 6.91 -5.31 4.23
CA MET A 1 6.28 -4.23 4.99
C MET A 1 4.84 -4.61 5.30
N ASN A 2 4.29 -4.16 6.41
CA ASN A 2 2.87 -4.34 6.69
C ASN A 2 2.09 -3.07 6.32
N ILE A 3 1.01 -3.27 5.56
CA ILE A 3 0.14 -2.21 5.04
C ILE A 3 -1.21 -2.38 5.70
N THR A 4 -1.62 -1.42 6.51
CA THR A 4 -2.89 -1.46 7.24
C THR A 4 -3.80 -0.35 6.77
N VAL A 5 -5.01 -0.73 6.35
CA VAL A 5 -6.11 0.20 6.10
C VAL A 5 -6.98 0.29 7.33
N ALA A 6 -7.30 1.51 7.75
CA ALA A 6 -8.22 1.78 8.84
C ALA A 6 -9.26 2.82 8.43
N ASN A 7 -10.47 2.68 8.98
CA ASN A 7 -11.59 3.60 8.78
C ASN A 7 -11.86 3.98 7.30
N PRO A 8 -11.89 3.02 6.36
CA PRO A 8 -12.18 3.33 4.96
C PRO A 8 -13.64 3.79 4.81
N THR A 9 -13.87 4.86 4.04
CA THR A 9 -15.20 5.42 3.79
C THR A 9 -15.93 4.80 2.60
N SER A 10 -15.23 3.98 1.81
CA SER A 10 -15.77 3.18 0.71
C SER A 10 -15.01 1.85 0.60
N PHE A 11 -15.53 0.89 -0.16
CA PHE A 11 -14.78 -0.31 -0.53
C PHE A 11 -13.71 0.01 -1.59
N GLY A 12 -12.65 -0.76 -1.62
CA GLY A 12 -11.58 -0.61 -2.60
C GLY A 12 -10.33 -1.40 -2.22
N PHE A 13 -9.19 -0.94 -2.73
CA PHE A 13 -7.91 -1.57 -2.42
C PHE A 13 -6.73 -0.59 -2.50
N ILE A 14 -5.65 -0.94 -1.81
CA ILE A 14 -4.36 -0.23 -1.92
C ILE A 14 -3.45 -0.96 -2.90
N THR A 15 -2.78 -0.20 -3.75
CA THR A 15 -1.64 -0.65 -4.55
C THR A 15 -0.37 0.06 -4.05
N ALA A 16 0.67 -0.71 -3.75
CA ALA A 16 1.97 -0.22 -3.32
C ALA A 16 3.04 -0.55 -4.37
N TYR A 17 3.85 0.44 -4.73
CA TYR A 17 4.81 0.33 -5.84
C TYR A 17 5.99 1.30 -5.66
N ALA A 18 7.06 1.11 -6.43
CA ALA A 18 8.24 1.97 -6.34
C ALA A 18 7.86 3.41 -6.71
N GLY A 19 8.36 4.38 -5.94
CA GLY A 19 8.10 5.79 -6.20
C GLY A 19 8.51 6.21 -7.61
N GLY A 20 7.73 7.12 -8.19
CA GLY A 20 7.92 7.61 -9.56
C GLY A 20 7.61 6.61 -10.68
N SER A 21 7.29 5.35 -10.36
CA SER A 21 6.87 4.36 -11.35
C SER A 21 5.37 4.48 -11.66
N PRO A 22 4.91 4.04 -12.84
CA PRO A 22 3.48 3.89 -13.10
C PRO A 22 2.84 2.92 -12.10
N GLN A 23 1.62 3.22 -11.67
CA GLN A 23 0.86 2.32 -10.80
C GLN A 23 0.59 0.98 -11.52
N PRO A 24 0.93 -0.16 -10.92
CA PRO A 24 0.60 -1.48 -11.48
C PRO A 24 -0.90 -1.82 -11.28
N SER A 25 -1.40 -2.81 -12.02
CA SER A 25 -2.79 -3.28 -11.90
C SER A 25 -3.05 -4.21 -10.70
N THR A 26 -2.02 -4.50 -9.91
CA THR A 26 -2.11 -5.43 -8.78
C THR A 26 -2.54 -4.73 -7.50
N SER A 27 -3.30 -5.43 -6.65
CA SER A 27 -3.67 -4.96 -5.31
C SER A 27 -2.79 -5.61 -4.23
N ASN A 28 -2.57 -4.88 -3.14
CA ASN A 28 -1.90 -5.38 -1.94
C ASN A 28 -2.89 -5.66 -0.81
N VAL A 29 -3.81 -4.75 -0.51
CA VAL A 29 -4.86 -4.99 0.51
C VAL A 29 -6.20 -4.53 -0.03
N ASN A 30 -7.19 -5.42 0.01
CA ASN A 30 -8.56 -5.15 -0.39
C ASN A 30 -9.40 -4.99 0.87
N TYR A 31 -10.33 -4.05 0.88
CA TYR A 31 -11.14 -3.70 2.05
C TYR A 31 -12.55 -3.28 1.67
N ALA A 32 -13.45 -3.44 2.62
CA ALA A 32 -14.80 -2.88 2.64
C ALA A 32 -14.87 -1.68 3.60
N THR A 33 -15.91 -0.86 3.47
CA THR A 33 -16.18 0.28 4.35
C THR A 33 -16.16 -0.11 5.83
N GLY A 34 -15.53 0.71 6.66
CA GLY A 34 -15.45 0.51 8.12
C GLY A 34 -14.51 -0.59 8.60
N GLN A 35 -13.77 -1.28 7.72
CA GLN A 35 -12.81 -2.31 8.14
C GLN A 35 -11.51 -1.72 8.71
N ILE A 36 -10.87 -2.51 9.58
CA ILE A 36 -9.45 -2.35 9.94
C ILE A 36 -8.76 -3.64 9.54
N ILE A 37 -7.91 -3.59 8.52
CA ILE A 37 -7.33 -4.79 7.91
C ILE A 37 -5.86 -4.58 7.52
N PRO A 38 -4.94 -5.44 8.01
CA PRO A 38 -3.55 -5.46 7.58
C PRO A 38 -3.33 -6.44 6.42
N ASN A 39 -2.29 -6.18 5.62
CA ASN A 39 -1.65 -7.18 4.78
C ASN A 39 -0.13 -6.97 4.73
N PHE A 40 0.64 -8.06 4.81
CA PHE A 40 2.08 -8.01 4.60
C PHE A 40 2.41 -8.15 3.11
N ALA A 41 3.22 -7.24 2.59
CA ALA A 41 3.68 -7.25 1.21
C ALA A 41 5.17 -6.93 1.10
N ILE A 42 5.83 -7.53 0.11
CA ILE A 42 7.15 -7.09 -0.36
C ILE A 42 6.89 -6.13 -1.53
N THR A 43 7.42 -4.91 -1.41
CA THR A 43 7.20 -3.84 -2.38
C THR A 43 8.56 -3.32 -2.86
N PRO A 44 8.72 -3.04 -4.16
CA PRO A 44 9.95 -2.44 -4.65
C PRO A 44 10.13 -1.02 -4.10
N VAL A 45 11.37 -0.66 -3.79
CA VAL A 45 11.77 0.67 -3.34
C VAL A 45 12.44 1.39 -4.52
N ALA A 46 12.06 2.63 -4.78
CA ALA A 46 12.70 3.43 -5.83
C ALA A 46 14.15 3.80 -5.46
N PRO A 47 14.99 4.18 -6.44
CA PRO A 47 16.38 4.56 -6.17
C PRO A 47 16.55 5.71 -5.16
N ASP A 48 15.53 6.58 -5.02
CA ASP A 48 15.49 7.67 -4.04
C ASP A 48 14.96 7.26 -2.65
N GLY A 49 14.72 5.96 -2.45
CA GLY A 49 14.22 5.41 -1.18
C GLY A 49 12.70 5.47 -1.02
N THR A 50 11.95 5.87 -2.05
CA THR A 50 10.51 6.09 -1.93
C THR A 50 9.65 4.89 -2.38
N ILE A 51 8.48 4.79 -1.76
CA ILE A 51 7.38 3.88 -2.13
C ILE A 51 6.13 4.74 -2.29
N SER A 52 5.37 4.52 -3.36
CA SER A 52 4.06 5.15 -3.58
C SER A 52 2.93 4.20 -3.21
N PHE A 53 1.86 4.77 -2.67
CA PHE A 53 0.62 4.07 -2.34
C PHE A 53 -0.55 4.77 -3.02
N THR A 54 -1.37 4.01 -3.74
CA THR A 54 -2.62 4.52 -4.30
C THR A 54 -3.80 3.83 -3.63
N ASN A 55 -4.74 4.64 -3.13
CA ASN A 55 -6.07 4.20 -2.73
C ASN A 55 -6.98 4.15 -3.97
N ASN A 56 -7.33 2.95 -4.42
CA ASN A 56 -8.24 2.70 -5.53
C ASN A 56 -9.67 2.55 -5.01
N SER A 57 -10.25 3.67 -4.56
CA SER A 57 -11.65 3.74 -4.14
C SER A 57 -12.24 5.11 -4.42
N ASN A 58 -13.57 5.22 -4.35
CA ASN A 58 -14.29 6.49 -4.38
C ASN A 58 -14.34 7.17 -3.00
N GLY A 59 -13.48 6.78 -2.06
CA GLY A 59 -13.47 7.26 -0.68
C GLY A 59 -12.06 7.50 -0.15
N THR A 60 -11.97 7.73 1.15
CA THR A 60 -10.73 7.96 1.89
C THR A 60 -10.44 6.80 2.82
N VAL A 61 -9.18 6.67 3.19
CA VAL A 61 -8.71 5.71 4.19
C VAL A 61 -7.69 6.37 5.09
N GLN A 62 -7.52 5.85 6.31
CA GLN A 62 -6.28 6.01 7.05
C GLN A 62 -5.34 4.87 6.63
N LEU A 63 -4.12 5.22 6.24
CA LEU A 63 -3.12 4.26 5.80
C LEU A 63 -1.95 4.26 6.77
N ILE A 64 -1.62 3.09 7.29
CA ILE A 64 -0.41 2.84 8.08
C ILE A 64 0.47 1.91 7.25
N ALA A 65 1.74 2.28 7.10
CA ALA A 65 2.74 1.51 6.39
C ALA A 65 3.97 1.39 7.28
N ASP A 66 4.29 0.17 7.70
CA ASP A 66 5.40 -0.13 8.59
C ASP A 66 6.42 -1.08 7.95
N THR A 67 7.69 -0.67 7.96
CA THR A 67 8.78 -1.38 7.27
C THR A 67 9.67 -2.08 8.28
N SER A 68 9.73 -3.41 8.21
CA SER A 68 10.60 -4.23 9.06
C SER A 68 12.04 -4.36 8.53
N GLY A 69 12.30 -4.00 7.27
CA GLY A 69 13.60 -4.10 6.62
C GLY A 69 13.50 -3.96 5.09
N TYR A 70 14.65 -3.95 4.41
CA TYR A 70 14.75 -3.90 2.95
C TYR A 70 15.91 -4.77 2.44
N TYR A 71 15.80 -5.22 1.18
CA TYR A 71 16.87 -5.97 0.50
C TYR A 71 17.81 -5.01 -0.23
N ILE A 72 19.10 -5.31 -0.22
CA ILE A 72 20.11 -4.68 -1.07
C ILE A 72 20.54 -5.68 -2.15
N ALA A 73 20.90 -5.18 -3.33
CA ALA A 73 21.51 -6.03 -4.35
C ALA A 73 22.85 -6.58 -3.83
N GLY A 74 23.15 -7.83 -4.20
CA GLY A 74 24.42 -8.51 -3.90
C GLY A 74 25.49 -8.28 -4.97
#